data_AF-A0A0B2JYK0-F1
#
_entry.id   AF-A0A0B2JYK0-F1
#
_cell.length_a   1.000
_cell.length_b   1.000
_cell.length_c   1.000
_cell.angle_alpha   90.00
_cell.angle_beta   90.00
_cell.angle_gamma   90.00
#
_symmetry.space_group_name_H-M   'P 1'
#
loop_
_entity.id
_entity.type
_entity.pdbx_description
1 polymer ?
#
loop_
_entity_poly.entity_id
_entity_poly.type
_entity_poly.pdbx_seq_one_letter_code
_entity_poly.pdbx_strand_id
1 'polypeptide(L)' 'MTREEVYERLNNVFRDVFDDESITLNDEITADDIEDWDSFEHINLVVAVQDEFSFKIPMGKVVSMKNVGEMVDIILELGK' A
#
# COMPACT_ATOMS: atom_id res chain seq x y z
N MET A 1 11.38 -11.24 1.56
CA MET A 1 10.15 -10.98 2.32
C MET A 1 9.05 -11.92 1.84
N THR A 2 8.16 -12.35 2.73
CA THR A 2 6.94 -13.10 2.41
C THR A 2 5.77 -12.15 2.18
N ARG A 3 4.68 -12.64 1.56
CA ARG A 3 3.45 -11.84 1.39
C ARG A 3 2.87 -11.41 2.73
N GLU A 4 2.90 -12.31 3.71
CA GLU A 4 2.41 -12.07 5.08
C GLU A 4 3.19 -10.94 5.76
N GLU A 5 4.53 -10.94 5.66
CA GLU A 5 5.39 -9.85 6.19
C GLU A 5 5.07 -8.50 5.53
N VAL A 6 4.74 -8.49 4.23
CA VAL A 6 4.33 -7.26 3.53
C VAL A 6 2.99 -6.76 4.06
N TYR A 7 2.02 -7.64 4.28
CA TYR A 7 0.72 -7.25 4.82
C TYR A 7 0.77 -6.72 6.23
N GLU A 8 1.58 -7.30 7.11
CA GLU A 8 1.75 -6.80 8.47
C GLU A 8 2.25 -5.35 8.45
N ARG A 9 3.23 -5.06 7.60
CA ARG A 9 3.80 -3.71 7.46
C ARG A 9 2.85 -2.74 6.76
N LEU A 10 2.20 -3.19 5.68
CA LEU A 10 1.21 -2.38 4.98
C LEU A 10 0.00 -2.05 5.84
N ASN A 11 -0.49 -2.98 6.66
CA ASN A 11 -1.60 -2.68 7.58
C ASN A 11 -1.24 -1.48 8.48
N ASN A 12 -0.04 -1.46 9.05
CA ASN A 12 0.40 -0.33 9.88
C ASN A 12 0.46 0.96 9.07
N VAL A 13 1.05 0.93 7.87
CA VAL A 13 1.12 2.13 7.00
C VAL A 13 -0.27 2.65 6.65
N PHE A 14 -1.21 1.78 6.29
CA PHE A 14 -2.58 2.19 5.99
C PHE A 14 -3.27 2.80 7.21
N ARG A 15 -3.12 2.19 8.39
CA ARG A 15 -3.69 2.72 9.64
C ARG A 15 -3.13 4.09 9.98
N ASP A 16 -1.82 4.27 9.80
CA ASP A 16 -1.15 5.56 10.08
C ASP A 16 -1.56 6.64 9.07
N VAL A 17 -1.71 6.31 7.79
CA VAL A 17 -2.08 7.26 6.72
C VAL A 17 -3.55 7.66 6.82
N PHE A 18 -4.44 6.71 7.09
CA PHE A 18 -5.89 6.93 7.12
C PHE A 18 -6.44 7.17 8.54
N ASP A 19 -5.59 7.17 9.58
CA ASP A 19 -5.98 7.30 10.99
C ASP A 19 -7.11 6.33 11.41
N ASP A 20 -7.08 5.10 10.88
CA ASP A 20 -8.10 4.07 11.10
C ASP A 20 -7.49 2.70 11.46
N GLU A 21 -7.42 2.42 12.76
CA GLU A 21 -6.96 1.16 13.35
C GLU A 21 -7.79 -0.08 12.97
N SER A 22 -9.00 0.10 12.43
CA SER A 22 -9.88 -1.00 12.03
C SER A 22 -9.48 -1.61 10.68
N ILE A 23 -8.66 -0.90 9.89
CA ILE A 23 -8.20 -1.36 8.59
C ILE A 23 -7.52 -2.72 8.72
N THR A 24 -8.00 -3.67 7.93
CA THR A 24 -7.44 -5.02 7.79
C THR A 24 -7.34 -5.35 6.32
N LEU A 25 -6.12 -5.28 5.80
CA LEU A 25 -5.83 -5.43 4.38
C LEU A 25 -6.00 -6.88 3.88
N ASN A 26 -6.46 -6.98 2.63
CA ASN A 26 -6.46 -8.19 1.83
C ASN A 26 -6.23 -7.82 0.35
N ASP A 27 -6.13 -8.81 -0.53
CA ASP A 27 -5.83 -8.60 -1.96
C ASP A 27 -6.86 -7.75 -2.71
N GLU A 28 -8.12 -7.84 -2.30
CA GLU A 28 -9.26 -7.27 -3.03
C GLU A 28 -9.51 -5.81 -2.68
N ILE A 29 -8.97 -5.31 -1.57
CA ILE A 29 -9.20 -3.92 -1.13
C ILE A 29 -8.69 -2.93 -2.19
N THR A 30 -9.55 -1.98 -2.52
CA THR A 30 -9.33 -0.89 -3.46
C THR A 30 -9.54 0.47 -2.77
N ALA A 31 -9.27 1.55 -3.50
CA ALA A 31 -9.59 2.91 -3.05
C ALA A 31 -11.09 3.12 -2.76
N ASP A 32 -11.98 2.39 -3.44
CA ASP A 32 -13.43 2.51 -3.22
C ASP A 32 -13.88 1.86 -1.89
N ASP A 33 -13.04 1.02 -1.28
CA ASP A 33 -13.37 0.31 -0.03
C ASP A 33 -12.94 1.08 1.24
N ILE A 34 -12.17 2.15 1.09
CA ILE A 34 -11.70 3.02 2.18
C ILE A 34 -12.19 4.44 1.90
N GLU A 35 -13.09 4.96 2.76
CA GLU A 35 -13.79 6.23 2.53
C GLU A 35 -12.85 7.42 2.30
N ASP A 36 -11.73 7.48 3.03
CA ASP A 36 -10.74 8.56 2.93
C ASP A 36 -9.65 8.31 1.85
N TRP A 37 -9.73 7.20 1.11
CA TRP A 37 -8.73 6.87 0.09
C TRP A 37 -9.02 7.57 -1.25
N ASP A 38 -8.67 8.85 -1.31
CA ASP A 38 -8.73 9.65 -2.53
C ASP A 38 -7.39 9.70 -3.31
N SER A 39 -7.32 10.53 -4.36
CA SER A 39 -6.10 10.69 -5.17
C SER A 39 -4.95 11.38 -4.43
N PHE A 40 -5.24 12.25 -3.46
CA PHE A 40 -4.23 12.91 -2.65
C PHE A 40 -3.68 11.93 -1.61
N GLU A 41 -4.55 11.20 -0.92
CA GLU A 41 -4.12 10.18 0.04
C GLU A 41 -3.42 8.99 -0.63
N HIS A 42 -3.79 8.65 -1.87
CA HIS A 42 -3.02 7.66 -2.63
C HIS A 42 -1.56 8.08 -2.82
N ILE A 43 -1.27 9.37 -3.02
CA ILE A 43 0.12 9.86 -3.13
C ILE A 43 0.83 9.76 -1.78
N ASN A 44 0.19 10.17 -0.69
CA ASN A 44 0.74 10.08 0.66
C ASN A 44 1.04 8.62 1.03
N LEU A 45 0.09 7.73 0.77
CA LEU A 45 0.21 6.29 0.97
C LEU A 45 1.43 5.73 0.23
N VAL A 46 1.58 6.05 -1.05
CA VAL A 46 2.73 5.58 -1.84
C VAL A 46 4.05 6.09 -1.27
N VAL A 47 4.10 7.33 -0.78
CA VAL A 47 5.29 7.87 -0.11
C VAL A 47 5.59 7.10 1.18
N ALA A 48 4.60 6.90 2.03
CA ALA A 48 4.74 6.15 3.29
C ALA A 48 5.20 4.71 3.06
N VAL A 49 4.65 4.03 2.04
CA VAL A 49 5.09 2.68 1.63
C VAL A 49 6.55 2.70 1.17
N GLN A 50 6.97 3.66 0.34
CA GLN A 50 8.36 3.73 -0.10
C GLN A 50 9.34 3.95 1.07
N ASP A 51 8.94 4.76 2.05
CA ASP A 51 9.74 5.01 3.25
C ASP A 51 9.81 3.76 4.13
N GLU A 52 8.68 3.12 4.40
CA GLU A 52 8.59 1.88 5.17
C GLU A 52 9.49 0.80 4.56
N PHE A 53 9.34 0.53 3.26
CA PHE A 53 10.09 -0.54 2.60
C PHE A 53 11.47 -0.14 2.09
N SER A 54 11.88 1.13 2.28
CA SER A 54 13.19 1.66 1.90
C SER A 54 13.57 1.47 0.42
N PHE A 55 12.57 1.55 -0.48
CA PHE A 55 12.79 1.56 -1.93
C PHE A 55 11.82 2.48 -2.64
N LYS A 56 12.15 2.87 -3.89
CA LYS A 56 11.27 3.70 -4.72
C LYS A 56 10.41 2.84 -5.64
N ILE A 57 9.13 3.15 -5.71
CA ILE A 57 8.20 2.55 -6.66
C ILE A 57 8.19 3.43 -7.92
N PRO A 58 8.50 2.86 -9.10
CA PRO A 58 8.41 3.61 -10.36
C PRO A 58 7.00 4.18 -10.58
N MET A 59 6.92 5.43 -11.04
CA MET A 59 5.61 6.11 -11.24
C MET A 59 4.65 5.32 -12.14
N GLY A 60 5.17 4.62 -13.16
CA GLY A 60 4.36 3.76 -14.02
C GLY A 60 3.68 2.60 -13.30
N LYS A 61 4.31 2.07 -12.23
CA LYS A 61 3.72 1.05 -11.35
C LYS A 61 2.71 1.65 -10.37
N VAL A 62 2.98 2.86 -9.85
CA VAL A 62 2.05 3.60 -8.97
C VAL A 62 0.71 3.83 -9.66
N VAL A 63 0.71 4.37 -10.88
CA VAL A 63 -0.53 4.67 -11.61
C VAL A 63 -1.28 3.44 -12.11
N SER A 64 -0.63 2.27 -12.15
CA SER A 64 -1.25 1.03 -12.61
C SER A 64 -1.87 0.20 -11.50
N MET A 65 -1.57 0.49 -10.22
CA MET A 65 -2.09 -0.25 -9.08
C MET A 65 -3.61 -0.09 -8.97
N LYS A 66 -4.32 -1.21 -8.94
CA LYS A 66 -5.78 -1.24 -8.81
C LYS A 66 -6.28 -1.63 -7.43
N ASN A 67 -5.49 -2.44 -6.72
CA ASN A 67 -5.83 -2.96 -5.42
C ASN A 67 -4.56 -3.19 -4.59
N VAL A 68 -4.76 -3.49 -3.32
CA VAL A 68 -3.68 -3.77 -2.37
C VAL A 68 -2.87 -5.00 -2.78
N GLY A 69 -3.49 -6.01 -3.40
CA GLY A 69 -2.77 -7.19 -3.88
C GLY A 69 -1.69 -6.87 -4.92
N GLU A 70 -1.99 -6.00 -5.88
CA GLU A 70 -1.02 -5.52 -6.86
C GLU A 70 0.10 -4.70 -6.21
N MET A 71 -0.23 -3.90 -5.18
CA MET A 71 0.77 -3.17 -4.40
C MET A 71 1.74 -4.14 -3.70
N VAL A 72 1.22 -5.19 -3.07
CA VAL A 72 2.01 -6.24 -2.41
C VAL A 72 2.92 -6.94 -3.41
N ASP A 73 2.41 -7.27 -4.61
CA ASP A 73 3.22 -7.90 -5.67
C ASP A 73 4.38 -7.01 -6.11
N ILE A 74 4.14 -5.71 -6.27
CA ILE A 74 5.17 -4.73 -6.62
C ILE A 74 6.23 -4.64 -5.52
N ILE A 75 5.82 -4.63 -4.25
CA ILE A 75 6.74 -4.62 -3.12
C ILE A 75 7.62 -5.88 -3.10
N LEU A 76 7.04 -7.05 -3.34
CA LEU A 76 7.77 -8.32 -3.40
C LEU A 76 8.72 -8.41 -4.62
N GLU A 77 8.37 -7.76 -5.73
CA GLU A 77 9.23 -7.67 -6.91
C GLU A 77 10.46 -6.78 -6.65
N LEU A 78 10.27 -5.65 -5.97
CA LEU A 78 11.30 -4.64 -5.72
C LEU A 78 12.16 -4.93 -4.48
N GLY A 79 11.58 -5.52 -3.43
CA GLY A 79 12.24 -5.87 -2.18
C GLY A 79 13.05 -7.17 -2.22
N LYS A 80 13.57 -7.54 -3.39
CA LYS A 80 14.49 -8.68 -3.58
C LYS A 80 15.94 -8.33 -3.27
#